data_AF-A0A816WRM6-F1
#
_entry.id   AF-A0A816WRM6-F1
#
_cell.length_a   1.000
_cell.length_b   1.000
_cell.length_c   1.000
_cell.angle_alpha   90.00
_cell.angle_beta   90.00
_cell.angle_gamma   90.00
#
_symmetry.space_group_name_H-M   'P 1'
#
loop_
_entity.id
_entity.type
_entity.pdbx_description
1 polymer ?
#
loop_
_entity_poly.entity_id
_entity_poly.type
_entity_poly.pdbx_seq_one_letter_code
_entity_poly.pdbx_strand_id
1 'polypeptide(L)'
;MKIHHDFERIDHVPCVNAVTTFTECLLLSIETQQTIGYGSRSVTEQCASGVVLLIVQTCFGLILQSLWVGTFYKKFIRPTKRGHTLLWSRQAVISLRDKYLTLQVRLGEIRDQSILLDAKIRMYYISKSTSEEKKTVSLNFLGMNLDSDTGSNRALLLWPSIVEHRIDSKSPLWCLDRKHLANNNFELLVTFEEKIESTGLLTQTRHSYTPDDIVWGARFEPMIRNDPGAPLTIDYSKFDALYCDTCTKPCSASEL
;
A
#
# COMPACT_ATOMS: atom_id res chain seq x y z
N MET A 1 -25.52 43.38 13.73
CA MET A 1 -25.31 43.53 15.19
C MET A 1 -26.06 44.75 15.79
N LYS A 2 -27.12 45.26 15.13
CA LYS A 2 -28.02 46.34 15.64
C LYS A 2 -29.51 45.97 15.56
N ILE A 3 -29.81 44.70 15.26
CA ILE A 3 -31.17 44.27 14.87
C ILE A 3 -32.12 44.15 16.08
N HIS A 4 -31.59 43.90 17.28
CA HIS A 4 -32.37 43.74 18.52
C HIS A 4 -32.11 44.82 19.60
N HIS A 5 -31.25 45.82 19.34
CA HIS A 5 -30.86 46.87 20.30
C HIS A 5 -30.37 46.35 21.68
N ASP A 6 -29.96 45.08 21.77
CA ASP A 6 -29.45 44.43 23.00
C ASP A 6 -28.23 45.12 23.62
N PHE A 7 -27.49 45.92 22.84
CA PHE A 7 -26.31 46.66 23.29
C PHE A 7 -26.61 48.12 23.67
N GLU A 8 -27.84 48.62 23.45
CA GLU A 8 -28.20 50.04 23.56
C GLU A 8 -29.26 50.33 24.64
N ARG A 9 -30.07 49.35 25.05
CA ARG A 9 -31.11 49.51 26.09
C ARG A 9 -30.90 48.56 27.26
N ILE A 10 -31.00 49.10 28.48
CA ILE A 10 -30.81 48.37 29.75
C ILE A 10 -32.16 47.81 30.27
N ASP A 11 -33.30 48.30 29.75
CA ASP A 11 -34.64 48.03 30.29
C ASP A 11 -35.37 46.83 29.62
N HIS A 12 -34.71 46.06 28.75
CA HIS A 12 -35.30 44.87 28.12
C HIS A 12 -34.51 43.61 28.41
N VAL A 13 -35.19 42.46 28.47
CA VAL A 13 -34.54 41.16 28.66
C VAL A 13 -33.77 40.83 27.36
N PRO A 14 -32.43 40.72 27.39
CA PRO A 14 -31.63 40.53 26.19
C PRO A 14 -31.82 39.12 25.61
N CYS A 15 -31.60 38.98 24.30
CA CYS A 15 -31.57 37.68 23.62
C CYS A 15 -30.54 36.72 24.23
N VAL A 16 -29.44 37.26 24.74
CA VAL A 16 -28.31 36.51 25.29
C VAL A 16 -27.83 37.20 26.57
N ASN A 17 -27.77 36.45 27.66
CA ASN A 17 -27.31 36.95 28.95
C ASN A 17 -25.79 37.14 28.97
N ALA A 18 -25.34 38.22 29.65
CA ALA A 18 -23.93 38.51 29.91
C ALA A 18 -23.04 38.60 28.65
N VAL A 19 -23.59 39.17 27.56
CA VAL A 19 -22.87 39.42 26.31
C VAL A 19 -23.04 40.87 25.89
N THR A 20 -21.96 41.64 26.02
CA THR A 20 -21.90 43.09 25.74
C THR A 20 -20.81 43.44 24.72
N THR A 21 -19.82 42.56 24.55
CA THR A 21 -18.69 42.74 23.63
C THR A 21 -18.63 41.64 22.58
N PHE A 22 -17.98 41.92 21.45
CA PHE A 22 -17.74 40.91 20.40
C PHE A 22 -16.98 39.69 20.94
N THR A 23 -16.02 39.89 21.83
CA THR A 23 -15.25 38.82 22.46
C THR A 23 -16.15 37.87 23.24
N GLU A 24 -17.16 38.39 23.95
CA GLU A 24 -18.14 37.57 24.68
C GLU A 24 -19.07 36.81 23.73
N CYS A 25 -19.46 37.41 22.60
CA CYS A 25 -20.19 36.68 21.55
C CYS A 25 -19.35 35.51 20.99
N LEU A 26 -18.05 35.73 20.76
CA LEU A 26 -17.14 34.71 20.26
C LEU A 26 -16.95 33.58 21.29
N LEU A 27 -16.79 33.93 22.57
CA LEU A 27 -16.68 32.94 23.65
C LEU A 27 -17.95 32.10 23.76
N LEU A 28 -19.14 32.72 23.74
CA LEU A 28 -20.40 31.98 23.70
C LEU A 28 -20.48 31.04 22.49
N SER A 29 -20.08 31.52 21.31
CA SER A 29 -20.08 30.69 20.09
C SER A 29 -19.19 29.45 20.25
N ILE A 30 -17.98 29.60 20.81
CA ILE A 30 -17.06 28.49 21.08
C ILE A 30 -17.63 27.55 22.16
N GLU A 31 -18.13 28.11 23.27
CA GLU A 31 -18.72 27.35 24.39
C GLU A 31 -19.89 26.48 23.92
N THR A 32 -20.75 27.03 23.07
CA THR A 32 -21.86 26.30 22.44
C THR A 32 -21.35 25.27 21.43
N GLN A 33 -20.43 25.65 20.54
CA GLN A 33 -19.96 24.79 19.46
C GLN A 33 -19.19 23.56 19.96
N GLN A 34 -18.37 23.74 21.00
CA GLN A 34 -17.63 22.67 21.66
C GLN A 34 -18.45 21.99 22.76
N THR A 35 -19.70 22.39 22.97
CA THR A 35 -20.60 21.85 24.00
C THR A 35 -20.02 21.91 25.42
N ILE A 36 -19.25 22.96 25.72
CA ILE A 36 -18.65 23.17 27.05
C ILE A 36 -19.70 23.69 28.03
N GLY A 37 -20.42 24.76 27.62
CA GLY A 37 -21.55 25.32 28.37
C GLY A 37 -21.22 25.73 29.81
N TYR A 38 -20.33 26.72 30.01
CA TYR A 38 -19.98 27.18 31.37
C TYR A 38 -21.17 27.76 32.16
N GLY A 39 -22.26 28.12 31.49
CA GLY A 39 -23.53 28.53 32.11
C GLY A 39 -23.61 29.99 32.53
N SER A 40 -22.50 30.75 32.46
CA SER A 40 -22.49 32.20 32.72
C SER A 40 -23.08 33.02 31.56
N ARG A 41 -23.03 32.49 30.32
CA ARG A 41 -23.62 33.07 29.11
C ARG A 41 -24.66 32.10 28.56
N SER A 42 -25.87 32.58 28.32
CA SER A 42 -26.99 31.73 27.88
C SER A 42 -27.95 32.48 26.97
N VAL A 43 -28.49 31.78 25.96
CA VAL A 43 -29.55 32.29 25.08
C VAL A 43 -30.88 32.22 25.84
N THR A 44 -31.67 33.28 25.78
CA THR A 44 -32.99 33.37 26.42
C THR A 44 -34.12 33.05 25.43
N GLU A 45 -35.30 32.67 25.94
CA GLU A 45 -36.48 32.35 25.12
C GLU A 45 -37.13 33.58 24.46
N GLN A 46 -36.69 34.79 24.83
CA GLN A 46 -37.30 36.05 24.39
C GLN A 46 -37.12 36.31 22.88
N CYS A 47 -36.10 35.71 22.27
CA CYS A 47 -35.76 35.94 20.87
C CYS A 47 -35.72 34.62 20.10
N ALA A 48 -36.76 34.38 19.30
CA ALA A 48 -36.82 33.21 18.40
C ALA A 48 -35.64 33.16 17.41
N SER A 49 -35.13 34.32 16.99
CA SER A 49 -33.94 34.44 16.14
C SER A 49 -32.68 33.83 16.79
N GLY A 50 -32.50 34.02 18.10
CA GLY A 50 -31.39 33.45 18.86
C GLY A 50 -31.48 31.92 18.97
N VAL A 51 -32.69 31.40 19.22
CA VAL A 51 -32.95 29.94 19.26
C VAL A 51 -32.70 29.30 17.89
N VAL A 52 -33.19 29.91 16.81
CA VAL A 52 -32.96 29.41 15.44
C VAL A 52 -31.47 29.46 15.09
N LEU A 53 -30.76 30.53 15.45
CA LEU A 53 -29.32 30.64 15.23
C LEU A 53 -28.55 29.55 15.98
N LEU A 54 -28.93 29.27 17.24
CA LEU A 54 -28.35 28.22 18.06
C LEU A 54 -28.52 26.84 17.42
N ILE A 55 -29.72 26.54 16.90
CA ILE A 55 -30.01 25.30 16.18
C ILE A 55 -29.14 25.19 14.92
N VAL A 56 -29.12 26.24 14.09
CA VAL A 56 -28.35 26.27 12.83
C VAL A 56 -26.85 26.08 13.12
N GLN A 57 -26.30 26.80 14.10
CA GLN A 57 -24.91 26.68 14.51
C GLN A 57 -24.60 25.24 14.95
N THR A 58 -25.43 24.66 15.82
CA THR A 58 -25.22 23.31 16.34
C THR A 58 -25.27 22.27 15.21
N CYS A 59 -26.26 22.35 14.32
CA CYS A 59 -26.37 21.45 13.18
C CYS A 59 -25.16 21.54 12.24
N PHE A 60 -24.77 22.76 11.86
CA PHE A 60 -23.62 22.96 10.97
C PHE A 60 -22.30 22.52 11.61
N GLY A 61 -22.15 22.81 12.91
CA GLY A 61 -21.02 22.40 13.70
C GLY A 61 -20.84 20.88 13.80
N LEU A 62 -21.92 20.14 14.05
CA LEU A 62 -21.92 18.68 14.07
C LEU A 62 -21.54 18.09 12.70
N ILE A 63 -22.07 18.67 11.62
CA ILE A 63 -21.72 18.27 10.25
C ILE A 63 -20.21 18.46 10.03
N LEU A 64 -19.67 19.64 10.30
CA LEU A 64 -18.23 19.90 10.14
C LEU A 64 -17.37 18.98 11.01
N GLN A 65 -17.72 18.78 12.28
CA GLN A 65 -16.99 17.89 13.18
C GLN A 65 -16.98 16.45 12.66
N SER A 66 -18.12 15.95 12.16
CA SER A 66 -18.21 14.61 11.57
C SER A 66 -17.32 14.47 10.33
N LEU A 67 -17.26 15.50 9.48
CA LEU A 67 -16.39 15.54 8.30
C LEU A 67 -14.91 15.55 8.69
N TRP A 68 -14.53 16.35 9.69
CA TRP A 68 -13.16 16.38 10.20
C TRP A 68 -12.73 15.03 10.78
N VAL A 69 -13.52 14.47 11.70
CA VAL A 69 -13.21 13.16 12.29
C VAL A 69 -13.13 12.08 11.22
N GLY A 70 -14.07 12.04 10.27
CA GLY A 70 -14.07 11.07 9.16
C GLY A 70 -12.85 11.19 8.24
N THR A 71 -12.45 12.41 7.88
CA THR A 71 -11.27 12.65 7.03
C THR A 71 -9.96 12.31 7.74
N PHE A 72 -9.82 12.67 9.02
CA PHE A 72 -8.67 12.27 9.83
C PHE A 72 -8.61 10.76 10.02
N TYR A 73 -9.73 10.13 10.39
CA TYR A 73 -9.82 8.68 10.58
C TYR A 73 -9.41 7.91 9.31
N LYS A 74 -9.90 8.33 8.14
CA LYS A 74 -9.48 7.77 6.84
C LYS A 74 -7.97 7.89 6.63
N LYS A 75 -7.35 9.00 7.01
CA LYS A 75 -5.90 9.21 6.92
C LYS A 75 -5.12 8.32 7.89
N PHE A 76 -5.65 8.09 9.09
CA PHE A 76 -5.03 7.23 10.10
C PHE A 76 -5.07 5.75 9.74
N ILE A 77 -6.18 5.25 9.18
CA ILE A 77 -6.29 3.84 8.77
C ILE A 77 -5.48 3.57 7.49
N ARG A 78 -5.27 4.58 6.63
CA ARG A 78 -4.57 4.38 5.35
C ARG A 78 -3.20 3.72 5.59
N PRO A 79 -2.96 2.51 5.04
CA PRO A 79 -1.76 1.74 5.29
C PRO A 79 -0.59 2.29 4.46
N THR A 80 -0.11 3.47 4.82
CA THR A 80 0.97 4.15 4.08
C THR A 80 2.35 3.59 4.40
N LYS A 81 2.52 2.91 5.54
CA LYS A 81 3.83 2.47 6.05
C LYS A 81 4.11 0.96 5.91
N ARG A 82 3.15 0.14 5.45
CA ARG A 82 3.34 -1.32 5.39
C ARG A 82 4.10 -1.82 4.16
N GLY A 83 4.21 -1.04 3.09
CA GLY A 83 5.10 -1.36 1.98
C GLY A 83 6.58 -1.55 2.39
N HIS A 84 6.96 -1.11 3.60
CA HIS A 84 8.32 -1.25 4.16
C HIS A 84 8.59 -2.56 4.92
N THR A 85 7.59 -3.43 5.17
CA THR A 85 7.81 -4.71 5.89
C THR A 85 7.89 -5.92 4.96
N LEU A 86 7.47 -5.76 3.70
CA LEU A 86 7.69 -6.73 2.63
C LEU A 86 9.01 -6.43 1.95
N LEU A 87 9.86 -7.44 1.88
CA LEU A 87 11.16 -7.41 1.23
C LEU A 87 11.10 -8.14 -0.10
N TRP A 88 11.68 -7.52 -1.11
CA TRP A 88 11.96 -8.12 -2.40
C TRP A 88 13.44 -8.41 -2.48
N SER A 89 13.82 -9.56 -3.04
CA SER A 89 15.22 -9.83 -3.38
C SER A 89 15.75 -8.70 -4.25
N ARG A 90 17.00 -8.30 -4.01
CA ARG A 90 17.65 -7.28 -4.85
C ARG A 90 17.85 -7.75 -6.29
N GLN A 91 18.02 -9.06 -6.48
CA GLN A 91 18.28 -9.67 -7.78
C GLN A 91 17.24 -10.75 -8.07
N ALA A 92 16.85 -10.86 -9.33
CA ALA A 92 16.12 -12.03 -9.82
C ALA A 92 17.14 -13.03 -10.37
N VAL A 93 16.85 -14.33 -10.31
CA VAL A 93 17.78 -15.35 -10.79
C VAL A 93 17.14 -16.27 -11.81
N ILE A 94 17.91 -16.68 -12.81
CA ILE A 94 17.50 -17.67 -13.81
C ILE A 94 18.30 -18.94 -13.57
N SER A 95 17.62 -20.06 -13.36
CA SER A 95 18.26 -21.36 -13.16
C SER A 95 17.48 -22.51 -13.79
N LEU A 96 18.13 -23.67 -13.96
CA LEU A 96 17.51 -24.86 -14.50
C LEU A 96 16.88 -25.70 -13.37
N ARG A 97 15.55 -25.83 -13.35
CA ARG A 97 14.82 -26.63 -12.37
C ARG A 97 13.94 -27.65 -13.07
N ASP A 98 14.06 -28.92 -12.69
CA ASP A 98 13.26 -30.03 -13.25
C ASP A 98 13.19 -30.05 -14.79
N LYS A 99 14.35 -29.76 -15.43
CA LYS A 99 14.56 -29.66 -16.88
C LYS A 99 13.98 -28.41 -17.56
N TYR A 100 13.37 -27.50 -16.82
CA TYR A 100 12.89 -26.22 -17.35
C TYR A 100 13.74 -25.07 -16.84
N LEU A 101 13.93 -24.06 -17.69
CA LEU A 101 14.52 -22.80 -17.27
C LEU A 101 13.47 -22.04 -16.46
N THR A 102 13.81 -21.59 -15.25
CA THR A 102 12.88 -20.86 -14.37
C THR A 102 13.49 -19.52 -13.96
N LEU A 103 12.66 -18.48 -13.98
CA LEU A 103 12.95 -17.18 -13.39
C LEU A 103 12.42 -17.18 -11.95
N GLN A 104 13.28 -16.85 -11.01
CA GLN A 104 12.99 -16.89 -9.58
C GLN A 104 13.17 -15.51 -8.96
N VAL A 105 12.22 -15.13 -8.10
CA VAL A 105 12.27 -13.92 -7.28
C VAL A 105 11.94 -14.30 -5.85
N ARG A 106 12.68 -13.80 -4.87
CA ARG A 106 12.40 -14.07 -3.47
C ARG A 106 11.61 -12.92 -2.85
N LEU A 107 10.55 -13.28 -2.14
CA LEU A 107 9.71 -12.36 -1.37
C LEU A 107 9.77 -12.77 0.10
N GLY A 108 9.94 -11.82 1.00
CA GLY A 108 9.93 -12.06 2.45
C GLY A 108 9.11 -11.03 3.20
N GLU A 109 8.65 -11.39 4.39
CA GLU A 109 8.06 -10.47 5.34
C GLU A 109 8.93 -10.43 6.61
N ILE A 110 9.17 -9.24 7.17
CA ILE A 110 10.05 -9.04 8.33
C ILE A 110 9.31 -9.17 9.67
N ARG A 111 7.97 -9.29 9.65
CA ARG A 111 7.17 -9.33 10.88
C ARG A 111 6.89 -10.78 11.30
N ASP A 112 7.29 -11.10 12.53
CA ASP A 112 7.15 -12.45 13.11
C ASP A 112 5.70 -12.92 13.36
N GLN A 113 4.69 -12.06 13.17
CA GLN A 113 3.30 -12.31 13.60
C GLN A 113 2.21 -11.95 12.58
N SER A 114 2.56 -11.73 11.31
CA SER A 114 1.57 -11.44 10.28
C SER A 114 1.22 -12.70 9.50
N ILE A 115 -0.03 -13.14 9.65
CA ILE A 115 -0.61 -14.10 8.70
C ILE A 115 -1.12 -13.28 7.51
N LEU A 116 -0.50 -13.50 6.35
CA LEU A 116 -0.92 -12.85 5.12
C LEU A 116 -2.19 -13.52 4.58
N LEU A 117 -3.32 -12.79 4.63
CA LEU A 117 -4.62 -13.27 4.17
C LEU A 117 -4.84 -12.91 2.69
N ASP A 118 -5.17 -13.91 1.87
CA ASP A 118 -5.47 -13.80 0.42
C ASP A 118 -4.38 -13.07 -0.39
N ALA A 119 -3.11 -13.30 -0.06
CA ALA A 119 -1.97 -12.76 -0.77
C ALA A 119 -1.94 -13.23 -2.24
N LYS A 120 -1.81 -12.29 -3.17
CA LYS A 120 -1.78 -12.51 -4.61
C LYS A 120 -0.51 -11.94 -5.20
N ILE A 121 0.18 -12.77 -5.98
CA ILE A 121 1.38 -12.36 -6.70
C ILE A 121 1.07 -12.35 -8.19
N ARG A 122 1.52 -11.29 -8.87
CA ARG A 122 1.45 -11.17 -10.33
C ARG A 122 2.78 -10.66 -10.84
N MET A 123 3.15 -11.12 -12.03
CA MET A 123 4.37 -10.70 -12.70
C MET A 123 4.04 -10.29 -14.13
N TYR A 124 4.65 -9.19 -14.57
CA TYR A 124 4.44 -8.60 -15.88
C TYR A 124 5.77 -8.36 -16.57
N TYR A 125 5.85 -8.73 -17.84
CA TYR A 125 6.92 -8.34 -18.73
C TYR A 125 6.55 -7.03 -19.42
N ILE A 126 7.38 -6.01 -19.26
CA ILE A 126 7.18 -4.68 -19.84
C ILE A 126 8.25 -4.45 -20.91
N SER A 127 7.81 -4.22 -22.14
CA SER A 127 8.70 -3.84 -23.23
C SER A 127 8.23 -2.57 -23.93
N LYS A 128 9.19 -1.81 -24.48
CA LYS A 128 8.90 -0.63 -25.30
C LYS A 128 8.63 -1.09 -26.74
N SER A 129 7.46 -0.76 -27.26
CA SER A 129 7.13 -0.88 -28.67
C SER A 129 7.12 0.51 -29.30
N THR A 130 7.79 0.65 -30.44
CA THR A 130 7.73 1.88 -31.25
C THR A 130 6.91 1.54 -32.49
N SER A 131 5.73 2.17 -32.62
CA SER A 131 4.94 2.05 -33.85
C SER A 131 5.53 2.94 -34.93
N GLU A 132 5.82 2.37 -36.10
CA GLU A 132 6.44 3.07 -37.24
C GLU A 132 5.58 4.24 -37.76
N GLU A 133 4.24 4.18 -37.60
CA GLU A 133 3.33 5.19 -38.13
C GLU A 133 3.19 6.46 -37.26
N LYS A 134 3.49 6.42 -35.96
CA LYS A 134 3.15 7.53 -35.05
C LYS A 134 4.29 8.13 -34.23
N LYS A 135 5.53 7.62 -34.32
CA LYS A 135 6.66 8.05 -33.45
C LYS A 135 6.29 8.10 -31.95
N THR A 136 5.27 7.35 -31.54
CA THR A 136 4.81 7.26 -30.15
C THR A 136 5.37 5.98 -29.56
N VAL A 137 6.08 6.11 -28.44
CA VAL A 137 6.55 4.98 -27.64
C VAL A 137 5.39 4.46 -26.80
N SER A 138 4.97 3.21 -27.01
CA SER A 138 3.98 2.53 -26.18
C SER A 138 4.66 1.48 -25.31
N LEU A 139 4.20 1.33 -24.06
CA LEU A 139 4.62 0.26 -23.16
C LEU A 139 3.67 -0.92 -23.33
N ASN A 140 4.21 -2.06 -23.73
CA ASN A 140 3.47 -3.31 -23.81
C ASN A 140 3.60 -4.05 -22.49
N PHE A 141 2.47 -4.45 -21.91
CA PHE A 141 2.42 -5.22 -20.67
C PHE A 141 1.94 -6.64 -20.99
N LEU A 142 2.80 -7.64 -20.75
CA LEU A 142 2.43 -9.04 -20.92
C LEU A 142 2.45 -9.75 -19.55
N GLY A 143 1.33 -10.35 -19.18
CA GLY A 143 1.25 -11.14 -17.94
C GLY A 143 2.06 -12.43 -18.04
N MET A 144 2.82 -12.76 -17.00
CA MET A 144 3.57 -14.01 -16.90
C MET A 144 2.93 -14.95 -15.88
N ASN A 145 2.89 -16.24 -16.22
CA ASN A 145 2.29 -17.26 -15.36
C ASN A 145 3.26 -17.66 -14.24
N LEU A 146 2.85 -17.52 -12.99
CA LEU A 146 3.66 -17.96 -11.86
C LEU A 146 3.30 -19.41 -11.53
N ASP A 147 4.32 -20.26 -11.44
CA ASP A 147 4.14 -21.63 -10.97
C ASP A 147 4.03 -21.55 -9.45
N SER A 148 2.80 -21.71 -8.94
CA SER A 148 2.51 -21.89 -7.53
C SER A 148 2.23 -23.37 -7.31
N ASP A 149 2.96 -24.01 -6.39
CA ASP A 149 2.76 -25.41 -6.00
C ASP A 149 1.32 -25.73 -5.57
N THR A 150 0.50 -24.70 -5.28
CA THR A 150 -0.91 -24.85 -4.88
C THR A 150 -1.91 -24.71 -6.04
N GLY A 151 -1.47 -24.54 -7.29
CA GLY A 151 -2.35 -24.39 -8.46
C GLY A 151 -3.20 -23.11 -8.45
N SER A 152 -2.99 -22.22 -7.49
CA SER A 152 -3.62 -20.90 -7.38
C SER A 152 -2.54 -19.85 -7.11
N ASN A 153 -2.68 -18.64 -7.67
CA ASN A 153 -1.77 -17.50 -7.40
C ASN A 153 -1.85 -17.00 -5.93
N ARG A 154 -2.32 -17.84 -5.00
CA ARG A 154 -2.42 -17.58 -3.58
C ARG A 154 -1.15 -18.10 -2.92
N ALA A 155 -0.28 -17.18 -2.53
CA ALA A 155 0.90 -17.53 -1.77
C ALA A 155 0.55 -17.55 -0.27
N LEU A 156 0.73 -18.69 0.39
CA LEU A 156 0.76 -18.71 1.86
C LEU A 156 2.17 -18.30 2.31
N LEU A 157 2.37 -16.99 2.47
CA LEU A 157 3.64 -16.42 2.93
C LEU A 157 3.71 -16.46 4.46
N LEU A 158 3.89 -17.65 5.01
CA LEU A 158 4.27 -17.82 6.41
C LEU A 158 5.78 -17.60 6.61
N TRP A 159 6.55 -17.71 5.53
CA TRP A 159 8.02 -17.61 5.49
C TRP A 159 8.46 -16.97 4.17
N PRO A 160 9.70 -16.44 4.09
CA PRO A 160 10.28 -16.01 2.82
C PRO A 160 10.16 -17.10 1.76
N SER A 161 9.48 -16.77 0.67
CA SER A 161 9.12 -17.71 -0.38
C SER A 161 9.75 -17.29 -1.70
N ILE A 162 10.17 -18.29 -2.47
CA ILE A 162 10.67 -18.08 -3.83
C ILE A 162 9.48 -18.23 -4.76
N VAL A 163 9.21 -17.17 -5.52
CA VAL A 163 8.20 -17.13 -6.57
C VAL A 163 8.89 -17.52 -7.86
N GLU A 164 8.37 -18.53 -8.55
CA GLU A 164 8.97 -19.08 -9.76
C GLU A 164 8.06 -18.84 -10.97
N HIS A 165 8.65 -18.42 -12.07
CA HIS A 165 8.04 -18.39 -13.38
C HIS A 165 8.77 -19.39 -14.27
N ARG A 166 8.05 -20.40 -14.76
CA ARG A 166 8.59 -21.34 -15.74
C ARG A 166 8.64 -20.69 -17.11
N ILE A 167 9.83 -20.67 -17.70
CA ILE A 167 10.06 -20.15 -19.04
C ILE A 167 9.69 -21.26 -20.03
N ASP A 168 8.42 -21.30 -20.40
CA ASP A 168 7.86 -22.18 -21.42
C ASP A 168 7.66 -21.44 -22.76
N SER A 169 7.13 -22.13 -23.76
CA SER A 169 6.90 -21.57 -25.10
C SER A 169 5.90 -20.39 -25.14
N LYS A 170 5.17 -20.14 -24.04
CA LYS A 170 4.27 -18.99 -23.91
C LYS A 170 4.92 -17.82 -23.17
N SER A 171 6.07 -18.03 -22.54
CA SER A 171 6.82 -17.00 -21.83
C SER A 171 7.43 -16.01 -22.81
N PRO A 172 7.41 -14.69 -22.51
CA PRO A 172 8.15 -13.69 -23.29
C PRO A 172 9.67 -13.89 -23.21
N LEU A 173 10.15 -14.67 -22.24
CA LEU A 173 11.57 -14.97 -22.04
C LEU A 173 12.01 -16.25 -22.77
N TRP A 174 11.14 -16.87 -23.58
CA TRP A 174 11.40 -18.17 -24.22
C TRP A 174 12.68 -18.20 -25.07
N CYS A 175 12.89 -17.16 -25.89
CA CYS A 175 14.05 -17.04 -26.77
C CYS A 175 15.22 -16.29 -26.11
N LEU A 176 15.12 -15.96 -24.82
CA LEU A 176 16.15 -15.19 -24.11
C LEU A 176 17.31 -16.12 -23.75
N ASP A 177 18.52 -15.74 -24.13
CA ASP A 177 19.76 -16.41 -23.74
C ASP A 177 20.59 -15.53 -22.79
N ARG A 178 21.67 -16.10 -22.25
CA ARG A 178 22.57 -15.38 -21.35
C ARG A 178 23.28 -14.19 -22.03
N LYS A 179 23.59 -14.30 -23.32
CA LYS A 179 24.38 -13.29 -24.04
C LYS A 179 23.53 -12.06 -24.41
N HIS A 180 22.27 -12.27 -24.77
CA HIS A 180 21.36 -11.20 -25.14
C HIS A 180 20.61 -10.61 -23.95
N LEU A 181 20.68 -11.21 -22.75
CA LEU A 181 20.09 -10.66 -21.53
C LEU A 181 20.46 -9.19 -21.31
N ALA A 182 21.75 -8.87 -21.28
CA ALA A 182 22.23 -7.50 -21.02
C ALA A 182 21.89 -6.48 -22.12
N ASN A 183 21.63 -6.95 -23.35
CA ASN A 183 21.37 -6.08 -24.49
C ASN A 183 19.87 -5.85 -24.74
N ASN A 184 19.00 -6.57 -24.04
CA ASN A 184 17.57 -6.47 -24.22
C ASN A 184 16.99 -5.31 -23.40
N ASN A 185 15.99 -4.63 -23.94
CA ASN A 185 15.32 -3.50 -23.27
C ASN A 185 13.94 -3.92 -22.77
N PHE A 186 13.90 -4.57 -21.61
CA PHE A 186 12.66 -4.92 -20.92
C PHE A 186 12.78 -4.66 -19.42
N GLU A 187 11.63 -4.64 -18.75
CA GLU A 187 11.53 -4.54 -17.30
C GLU A 187 10.52 -5.57 -16.81
N LEU A 188 10.86 -6.29 -15.74
CA LEU A 188 9.94 -7.23 -15.10
C LEU A 188 9.32 -6.56 -13.90
N LEU A 189 8.01 -6.32 -13.94
CA LEU A 189 7.27 -5.75 -12.82
C LEU A 189 6.61 -6.88 -12.03
N VAL A 190 7.00 -7.02 -10.78
CA VAL A 190 6.36 -7.93 -9.82
C VAL A 190 5.47 -7.11 -8.90
N THR A 191 4.22 -7.55 -8.75
CA THR A 191 3.26 -6.92 -7.85
C THR A 191 2.77 -7.93 -6.84
N PHE A 192 2.77 -7.51 -5.59
CA PHE A 192 2.23 -8.26 -4.47
C PHE A 192 1.04 -7.50 -3.90
N GLU A 193 -0.09 -8.17 -3.79
CA GLU A 193 -1.33 -7.64 -3.24
C GLU A 193 -1.76 -8.48 -2.04
N GLU A 194 -1.97 -7.84 -0.90
CA GLU A 194 -2.40 -8.48 0.34
C GLU A 194 -3.59 -7.75 0.96
N LYS A 195 -4.38 -8.47 1.76
CA LYS A 195 -5.38 -7.87 2.64
C LYS A 195 -4.82 -7.79 4.05
N ILE A 196 -4.80 -6.59 4.62
CA ILE A 196 -4.39 -6.39 6.00
C ILE A 196 -5.46 -6.93 6.94
N GLU A 197 -5.12 -7.89 7.79
CA GLU A 197 -6.04 -8.49 8.77
C GLU A 197 -6.71 -7.44 9.67
N SER A 198 -5.94 -6.53 10.26
CA SER A 198 -6.45 -5.57 11.25
C SER A 198 -7.34 -4.45 10.69
N THR A 199 -7.27 -4.15 9.39
CA THR A 199 -8.00 -3.04 8.77
C THR A 199 -8.93 -3.47 7.63
N GLY A 200 -8.75 -4.69 7.12
CA GLY A 200 -9.43 -5.19 5.93
C GLY A 200 -9.06 -4.48 4.63
N LEU A 201 -8.15 -3.50 4.66
CA LEU A 201 -7.73 -2.76 3.47
C LEU A 201 -6.74 -3.56 2.63
N LEU A 202 -6.84 -3.39 1.32
CA LEU A 202 -5.88 -3.93 0.36
C LEU A 202 -4.62 -3.07 0.32
N THR A 203 -3.47 -3.71 0.43
CA THR A 203 -2.16 -3.10 0.22
C THR A 203 -1.50 -3.76 -0.97
N GLN A 204 -0.90 -2.94 -1.82
CA GLN A 204 -0.13 -3.40 -2.96
C GLN A 204 1.29 -2.86 -2.87
N THR A 205 2.28 -3.74 -2.95
CA THR A 205 3.68 -3.39 -3.16
C THR A 205 4.13 -3.87 -4.53
N ARG A 206 5.10 -3.17 -5.12
CA ARG A 206 5.59 -3.40 -6.46
C ARG A 206 7.11 -3.31 -6.43
N HIS A 207 7.75 -4.17 -7.21
CA HIS A 207 9.18 -4.13 -7.43
C HIS A 207 9.45 -4.41 -8.90
N SER A 208 10.50 -3.82 -9.43
CA SER A 208 10.90 -4.07 -10.81
C SER A 208 12.33 -4.52 -10.93
N TYR A 209 12.55 -5.43 -11.88
CA TYR A 209 13.87 -5.95 -12.23
C TYR A 209 14.18 -5.54 -13.66
N THR A 210 15.28 -4.84 -13.84
CA THR A 210 15.89 -4.60 -15.13
C THR A 210 16.77 -5.79 -15.51
N PRO A 211 17.23 -5.91 -16.77
CA PRO A 211 18.08 -7.02 -17.18
C PRO A 211 19.40 -7.09 -16.39
N ASP A 212 19.89 -5.96 -15.89
CA ASP A 212 21.08 -5.87 -15.03
C ASP A 212 20.86 -6.46 -13.63
N ASP A 213 19.60 -6.51 -13.18
CA ASP A 213 19.22 -7.10 -11.88
C ASP A 213 19.01 -8.62 -11.99
N ILE A 214 19.09 -9.20 -13.19
CA ILE A 214 18.85 -10.62 -13.44
C ILE A 214 20.19 -11.38 -13.52
N VAL A 215 20.39 -12.34 -12.61
CA VAL A 215 21.59 -13.18 -12.57
C VAL A 215 21.31 -14.54 -13.20
N TRP A 216 22.01 -14.84 -14.28
CA TRP A 216 21.90 -16.13 -14.97
C TRP A 216 22.78 -17.20 -14.34
N GLY A 217 22.22 -18.40 -14.11
CA GLY A 217 22.92 -19.55 -13.56
C GLY A 217 23.25 -19.40 -12.08
N ALA A 218 22.35 -18.76 -11.34
CA ALA A 218 22.44 -18.63 -9.89
C ALA A 218 21.14 -19.10 -9.24
N ARG A 219 21.23 -19.49 -7.97
CA ARG A 219 20.09 -19.83 -7.12
C ARG A 219 20.21 -19.13 -5.79
N PHE A 220 19.07 -18.88 -5.16
CA PHE A 220 19.07 -18.29 -3.83
C PHE A 220 19.52 -19.29 -2.76
N GLU A 221 20.43 -18.86 -1.88
CA GLU A 221 20.92 -19.68 -0.77
C GLU A 221 19.77 -20.02 0.21
N PRO A 222 19.67 -21.27 0.72
CA PRO A 222 18.68 -21.61 1.72
C PRO A 222 18.82 -20.75 2.97
N MET A 223 17.70 -20.17 3.42
CA MET A 223 17.66 -19.29 4.60
C MET A 223 17.28 -20.03 5.88
N ILE A 224 16.71 -21.23 5.76
CA ILE A 224 16.20 -22.00 6.88
C ILE A 224 17.37 -22.75 7.54
N ARG A 225 17.60 -22.45 8.81
CA ARG A 225 18.56 -23.18 9.64
C ARG A 225 17.81 -24.19 10.51
N ASN A 226 18.21 -25.46 10.36
CA ASN A 226 17.67 -26.57 11.14
C ASN A 226 18.77 -27.10 12.06
N ASP A 227 18.96 -26.44 13.21
CA ASP A 227 19.88 -26.92 14.23
C ASP A 227 19.19 -28.00 15.10
N PRO A 228 19.84 -29.13 15.40
CA PRO A 228 19.25 -30.20 16.20
C PRO A 228 18.85 -29.69 17.60
N GLY A 229 17.56 -29.74 17.93
CA GLY A 229 17.02 -29.35 19.23
C GLY A 229 16.66 -27.87 19.39
N ALA A 230 16.88 -27.04 18.37
CA ALA A 230 16.45 -25.65 18.34
C ALA A 230 15.17 -25.47 17.50
N PRO A 231 14.37 -24.42 17.74
CA PRO A 231 13.29 -24.04 16.83
C PRO A 231 13.86 -23.69 15.44
N LEU A 232 13.03 -23.88 14.40
CA LEU A 232 13.38 -23.46 13.04
C LEU A 232 13.65 -21.95 13.03
N THR A 233 14.84 -21.54 12.63
CA THR A 233 15.21 -20.11 12.54
C THR A 233 15.48 -19.73 11.09
N ILE A 234 15.11 -18.51 10.73
CA ILE A 234 15.29 -17.96 9.39
C ILE A 234 16.41 -16.93 9.45
N ASP A 235 17.49 -17.18 8.73
CA ASP A 235 18.61 -16.26 8.64
C ASP A 235 18.40 -15.24 7.50
N TYR A 236 17.89 -14.06 7.86
CA TYR A 236 17.67 -12.96 6.92
C TYR A 236 18.95 -12.37 6.34
N SER A 237 20.13 -12.65 6.91
CA SER A 237 21.40 -12.22 6.30
C SER A 237 21.64 -12.88 4.94
N LYS A 238 21.04 -14.05 4.72
CA LYS A 238 21.09 -14.82 3.46
C LYS A 238 19.95 -14.51 2.50
N PHE A 239 19.14 -13.49 2.79
CA PHE A 239 17.97 -13.15 1.96
C PHE A 239 18.35 -12.85 0.50
N ASP A 240 19.40 -12.06 0.30
CA ASP A 240 19.94 -11.75 -1.03
C ASP A 240 21.12 -12.65 -1.44
N ALA A 241 21.51 -13.61 -0.60
CA ALA A 241 22.67 -14.46 -0.87
C ALA A 241 22.36 -15.44 -2.00
N LEU A 242 23.28 -15.50 -2.98
CA LEU A 242 23.19 -16.35 -4.15
C LEU A 242 24.36 -17.34 -4.17
N TYR A 243 24.11 -18.55 -4.68
CA TYR A 243 25.16 -19.49 -5.04
C TYR A 243 25.06 -19.84 -6.53
N CYS A 244 26.21 -20.12 -7.14
CA CYS A 244 26.28 -20.48 -8.55
C CYS A 244 25.63 -21.86 -8.81
N ASP A 245 24.77 -21.93 -9.81
CA ASP A 245 24.21 -23.17 -10.32
C ASP A 245 25.00 -23.64 -11.55
N THR A 246 25.84 -24.65 -11.35
CA THR A 246 26.69 -25.22 -12.40
C THR A 246 25.90 -25.98 -13.47
N CYS A 247 24.63 -26.34 -13.20
CA CYS A 247 23.80 -27.10 -14.13
C CYS A 247 23.14 -26.22 -15.21
N THR A 248 23.11 -24.91 -15.01
CA THR A 248 22.41 -23.99 -15.92
C THR A 248 23.29 -23.65 -17.12
N LYS A 249 22.89 -24.13 -18.30
CA LYS A 249 23.56 -23.82 -19.57
C LYS A 249 23.32 -22.35 -19.96
N PRO A 250 24.24 -21.71 -20.71
CA PRO A 250 24.11 -20.33 -21.17
C PRO A 250 23.30 -20.21 -22.47
N CYS A 251 22.32 -21.09 -22.71
CA CYS A 251 21.48 -21.14 -23.90
C CYS A 251 20.04 -20.73 -23.58
N SER A 252 19.26 -20.38 -24.59
CA SER A 252 17.85 -20.02 -24.41
C SER A 252 16.99 -21.24 -24.04
N ALA A 253 15.80 -20.99 -23.48
CA ALA A 253 14.86 -22.05 -23.15
C ALA A 253 14.38 -22.81 -24.40
N SER A 254 14.35 -22.15 -25.57
CA SER A 254 14.06 -22.78 -26.85
C SER A 254 15.12 -23.77 -27.37
N GLU A 255 16.34 -23.69 -26.85
CA GLU A 255 17.48 -24.53 -27.27
C GLU A 255 17.79 -25.67 -26.29
N LEU A 256 17.10 -25.70 -25.14
CA LEU A 256 17.24 -26.69 -24.07
C LEU A 256 16.48 -27.99 -24.38
#